data_AF-A0A969DKG0-F1
#
_entry.id   AF-A0A969DKG0-F1
#
_cell.length_a   1.000
_cell.length_b   1.000
_cell.length_c   1.000
_cell.angle_alpha   90.00
_cell.angle_beta   90.00
_cell.angle_gamma   90.00
#
_symmetry.space_group_name_H-M   'P 1'
#
loop_
_entity.id
_entity.type
_entity.pdbx_description
1 polymer ?
#
loop_
_entity_poly.entity_id
_entity_poly.type
_entity_poly.pdbx_seq_one_letter_code
_entity_poly.pdbx_strand_id
1 'polypeptide(L)'
;MVQAPQQITEFTKEKVQQAVDAILNVLGEPEKELHQEARDAFVQGDYARVKRLASTNLSDYYCKALGYLGGALKLTPNTDTILAESARAAADFNREKVLSQLGNDIKSALG
;
A
#
# COMPACT_ATOMS: atom_id res chain seq x y z
N MET A 1 16.06 26.58 -29.93
CA MET A 1 16.54 26.18 -28.60
C MET A 1 15.99 24.79 -28.33
N VAL A 2 16.80 23.74 -28.47
CA VAL A 2 16.40 22.38 -28.13
C VAL A 2 16.46 22.24 -26.61
N GLN A 3 15.31 22.01 -25.97
CA GLN A 3 15.27 21.66 -24.55
C GLN A 3 16.07 20.38 -24.35
N ALA A 4 16.99 20.39 -23.39
CA ALA A 4 17.68 19.19 -22.96
C ALA A 4 16.62 18.17 -22.49
N PRO A 5 16.78 16.87 -22.82
CA PRO A 5 15.88 15.85 -22.32
C PRO A 5 15.87 15.93 -20.79
N GLN A 6 14.69 16.12 -20.21
CA GLN A 6 14.51 15.99 -18.76
C GLN A 6 15.09 14.64 -18.36
N GLN A 7 16.08 14.67 -17.47
CA GLN A 7 16.69 13.49 -16.92
C GLN A 7 15.58 12.75 -16.16
N ILE A 8 14.98 11.73 -16.79
CA ILE A 8 14.05 10.81 -16.13
C ILE A 8 14.86 10.29 -14.96
N THR A 9 14.45 10.67 -13.74
CA THR A 9 15.21 10.30 -12.55
C THR A 9 15.08 8.79 -12.44
N GLU A 10 16.13 8.08 -12.82
CA GLU A 10 16.14 6.62 -12.78
C GLU A 10 15.86 6.18 -11.34
N PHE A 11 14.84 5.34 -11.15
CA PHE A 11 14.52 4.80 -9.84
C PHE A 11 15.68 3.93 -9.38
N THR A 12 16.39 4.37 -8.34
CA THR A 12 17.29 3.47 -7.63
C THR A 12 16.47 2.59 -6.68
N LYS A 13 16.97 1.39 -6.37
CA LYS A 13 16.30 0.50 -5.42
C LYS A 13 16.12 1.18 -4.06
N GLU A 14 17.09 1.99 -3.65
CA GLU A 14 17.09 2.71 -2.37
C GLU A 14 15.96 3.74 -2.33
N LYS A 15 15.76 4.53 -3.40
CA LYS A 15 14.67 5.51 -3.48
C LYS A 15 13.30 4.83 -3.47
N VAL A 16 13.16 3.72 -4.19
CA VAL A 16 11.91 2.95 -4.19
C VAL A 16 11.66 2.32 -2.83
N GLN A 17 12.69 1.81 -2.16
CA GLN A 17 12.54 1.28 -0.81
C GLN A 17 12.11 2.37 0.17
N GLN A 18 12.67 3.57 0.11
CA GLN A 18 12.22 4.70 0.93
C GLN A 18 10.74 5.05 0.70
N ALA A 19 10.28 5.01 -0.55
CA ALA A 19 8.87 5.21 -0.87
C ALA A 19 7.99 4.07 -0.35
N VAL A 20 8.44 2.82 -0.47
CA VAL A 20 7.77 1.63 0.10
C VAL A 20 7.64 1.78 1.61
N ASP A 21 8.70 2.18 2.31
CA ASP A 21 8.71 2.36 3.76
C ASP A 21 7.75 3.48 4.19
N ALA A 22 7.71 4.60 3.46
CA ALA A 22 6.75 5.67 3.71
C ALA A 22 5.30 5.19 3.55
N ILE A 23 5.01 4.38 2.53
CA ILE A 23 3.68 3.81 2.32
C ILE A 23 3.32 2.81 3.42
N LEU A 24 4.26 1.95 3.85
CA LEU A 24 4.05 1.01 4.95
C LEU A 24 3.78 1.74 6.27
N ASN A 25 4.46 2.86 6.52
CA ASN A 25 4.21 3.70 7.70
C ASN A 25 2.79 4.27 7.70
N VAL A 26 2.28 4.69 6.53
CA VAL A 26 0.88 5.13 6.39
C VAL A 26 -0.06 3.95 6.57
N LEU A 27 0.21 2.81 5.93
CA LEU A 27 -0.62 1.61 6.00
C LEU A 27 -0.82 1.14 7.44
N GLY A 28 0.22 1.25 8.27
CA GLY A 28 0.15 0.96 9.69
C GLY A 28 -0.02 -0.52 10.01
N GLU A 29 -0.53 -0.78 11.21
CA GLU A 29 -0.62 -2.13 11.75
C GLU A 29 -1.85 -2.92 11.23
N PRO A 30 -1.73 -4.25 11.09
CA PRO A 30 -2.85 -5.14 10.85
C PRO A 30 -3.98 -4.98 11.89
N GLU A 31 -5.24 -5.08 11.43
CA GLU A 31 -6.43 -5.01 12.31
C GLU A 31 -7.22 -6.32 12.36
N LYS A 32 -6.94 -7.26 11.46
CA LYS A 32 -7.59 -8.57 11.38
C LYS A 32 -6.63 -9.63 10.87
N GLU A 33 -7.00 -10.89 11.04
CA GLU A 33 -6.17 -12.05 10.68
C GLU A 33 -5.70 -12.00 9.22
N LEU A 34 -6.59 -11.63 8.29
CA LEU A 34 -6.25 -11.46 6.88
C LEU A 34 -5.15 -10.42 6.65
N HIS A 35 -5.18 -9.29 7.36
CA HIS A 35 -4.13 -8.27 7.26
C HIS A 35 -2.80 -8.79 7.78
N GLN A 36 -2.84 -9.56 8.89
CA GLN A 36 -1.64 -10.18 9.46
C GLN A 36 -1.03 -11.17 8.46
N GLU A 37 -1.84 -12.04 7.86
CA GLU A 37 -1.38 -12.99 6.85
C GLU A 37 -0.72 -12.28 5.66
N ALA A 38 -1.34 -11.20 5.17
CA ALA A 38 -0.78 -10.40 4.08
C ALA A 38 0.53 -9.71 4.48
N ARG A 39 0.60 -9.18 5.70
CA ARG A 39 1.81 -8.52 6.25
C ARG A 39 2.95 -9.51 6.41
N ASP A 40 2.69 -10.69 6.96
CA ASP A 40 3.69 -11.74 7.16
C ASP A 40 4.25 -12.23 5.83
N ALA A 41 3.37 -12.51 4.86
CA ALA A 41 3.77 -12.88 3.51
C ALA A 41 4.63 -11.78 2.85
N PHE A 42 4.28 -10.50 3.04
CA PHE A 42 5.05 -9.39 2.51
C PHE A 42 6.45 -9.30 3.13
N VAL A 43 6.55 -9.42 4.46
CA VAL A 43 7.82 -9.37 5.20
C VAL A 43 8.73 -10.55 4.84
N GLN A 44 8.15 -11.74 4.61
CA GLN A 44 8.89 -12.93 4.17
C GLN A 44 9.31 -12.88 2.70
N GLY A 45 8.89 -11.86 1.94
CA GLY A 45 9.16 -11.75 0.51
C GLY A 45 8.29 -12.64 -0.38
N ASP A 46 7.24 -13.27 0.17
CA ASP A 46 6.25 -14.06 -0.58
C ASP A 46 5.23 -13.14 -1.30
N TYR A 47 5.73 -12.34 -2.24
CA TYR A 47 4.91 -11.39 -2.99
C TYR A 47 3.87 -12.08 -3.89
N ALA A 48 4.06 -13.37 -4.20
CA ALA A 48 3.06 -14.14 -4.94
C ALA A 48 1.82 -14.39 -4.08
N ARG A 49 2.01 -14.78 -2.81
CA ARG A 49 0.92 -14.92 -1.85
C ARG A 49 0.23 -13.59 -1.54
N VAL A 50 0.99 -12.52 -1.32
CA VAL A 50 0.41 -11.18 -1.09
C VAL A 50 -0.51 -10.76 -2.25
N LYS A 51 -0.06 -10.95 -3.50
CA LYS A 51 -0.87 -10.66 -4.69
C LYS A 51 -2.11 -11.53 -4.79
N ARG A 52 -2.01 -12.81 -4.41
CA ARG A 52 -3.17 -13.71 -4.38
C ARG A 52 -4.19 -13.24 -3.36
N LEU A 53 -3.76 -12.92 -2.13
CA LEU A 53 -4.62 -12.37 -1.08
C LEU A 53 -5.32 -11.08 -1.55
N ALA A 54 -4.60 -10.17 -2.19
CA ALA A 54 -5.19 -8.96 -2.78
C ALA A 54 -6.23 -9.27 -3.88
N SER A 55 -5.93 -10.24 -4.76
CA SER A 55 -6.83 -10.60 -5.87
C SER A 55 -8.10 -11.35 -5.45
N THR A 56 -8.08 -12.00 -4.28
CA THR A 56 -9.26 -12.71 -3.73
C THR A 56 -10.03 -11.90 -2.69
N ASN A 57 -9.48 -10.78 -2.23
CA ASN A 57 -10.09 -9.88 -1.25
C ASN A 57 -10.16 -8.45 -1.82
N LEU A 58 -10.94 -8.28 -2.89
CA LEU A 58 -10.91 -7.10 -3.76
C LEU A 58 -11.28 -5.77 -3.07
N SER A 59 -12.09 -5.82 -2.02
CA SER A 59 -12.50 -4.64 -1.23
C SER A 59 -11.54 -4.33 -0.08
N ASP A 60 -10.51 -5.16 0.13
CA ASP A 60 -9.60 -5.02 1.26
C ASP A 60 -8.43 -4.11 0.89
N TYR A 61 -8.48 -2.87 1.37
CA TYR A 61 -7.46 -1.88 1.07
C TYR A 61 -6.08 -2.22 1.65
N TYR A 62 -6.02 -2.96 2.77
CA TYR A 62 -4.75 -3.38 3.35
C TYR A 62 -4.05 -4.40 2.45
N CYS A 63 -4.76 -5.44 2.04
CA CYS A 63 -4.28 -6.42 1.08
C CYS A 63 -3.94 -5.76 -0.27
N LYS A 64 -4.78 -4.84 -0.75
CA LYS A 64 -4.54 -4.10 -1.99
C LYS A 64 -3.24 -3.30 -1.94
N ALA A 65 -2.99 -2.57 -0.85
CA ALA A 65 -1.76 -1.78 -0.68
C ALA A 65 -0.52 -2.67 -0.77
N LEU A 66 -0.47 -3.78 -0.01
CA LEU A 66 0.65 -4.71 -0.03
C LEU A 66 0.78 -5.46 -1.38
N GLY A 67 -0.35 -5.79 -2.02
CA GLY A 67 -0.39 -6.45 -3.33
C GLY A 67 0.32 -5.65 -4.43
N TYR A 68 0.11 -4.33 -4.44
CA TYR A 68 0.87 -3.43 -5.31
C TYR A 68 2.36 -3.40 -4.93
N LEU A 69 2.71 -3.19 -3.64
CA LEU A 69 4.10 -3.10 -3.20
C LEU A 69 4.94 -4.33 -3.56
N GLY A 70 4.33 -5.53 -3.59
CA GLY A 70 5.01 -6.75 -4.05
C GLY A 70 5.50 -6.72 -5.51
N GLY A 71 5.15 -5.69 -6.28
CA GLY A 71 5.72 -5.40 -7.60
C GLY A 71 6.74 -4.26 -7.64
N ALA A 72 6.80 -3.38 -6.63
CA ALA A 72 7.56 -2.12 -6.68
C ALA A 72 9.08 -2.35 -6.74
N LEU A 73 9.60 -3.31 -5.96
CA LEU A 73 11.04 -3.58 -5.84
C LEU A 73 11.67 -4.20 -7.09
N LYS A 74 10.87 -4.54 -8.10
CA LYS A 74 11.36 -5.06 -9.39
C LYS A 74 11.81 -3.95 -10.36
N LEU A 75 11.65 -2.67 -10.00
CA LEU A 75 12.04 -1.51 -10.81
C LEU A 75 11.56 -1.61 -12.26
N THR A 76 10.25 -1.83 -12.43
CA THR A 76 9.63 -1.90 -13.76
C THR A 76 9.25 -0.50 -14.25
N PRO A 77 8.93 -0.30 -15.55
CA PRO A 77 8.37 0.96 -16.04
C PRO A 77 7.08 1.38 -15.31
N ASN A 78 6.39 0.45 -14.65
CA ASN A 78 5.17 0.71 -13.89
C ASN A 78 5.43 1.04 -12.42
N THR A 79 6.68 1.27 -12.00
CA THR A 79 7.02 1.53 -10.59
C THR A 79 6.25 2.72 -10.03
N ASP A 80 6.16 3.82 -10.77
CA ASP A 80 5.34 4.98 -10.39
C ASP A 80 3.87 4.62 -10.14
N THR A 81 3.27 3.90 -11.09
CA THR A 81 1.88 3.44 -10.99
C THR A 81 1.69 2.55 -9.77
N ILE A 82 2.61 1.63 -9.52
CA ILE A 82 2.58 0.73 -8.37
C ILE A 82 2.64 1.51 -7.06
N LEU A 83 3.57 2.46 -6.94
CA LEU A 83 3.70 3.29 -5.74
C LEU A 83 2.45 4.15 -5.53
N ALA A 84 1.92 4.76 -6.59
CA ALA A 84 0.72 5.59 -6.52
C ALA A 84 -0.52 4.78 -6.09
N GLU A 85 -0.76 3.62 -6.71
CA GLU A 85 -1.90 2.77 -6.35
C GLU A 85 -1.78 2.18 -4.95
N SER A 86 -0.56 1.83 -4.53
CA SER A 86 -0.33 1.38 -3.16
C SER A 86 -0.57 2.48 -2.13
N ALA A 87 -0.05 3.70 -2.38
CA ALA A 87 -0.23 4.84 -1.49
C ALA A 87 -1.72 5.21 -1.33
N ARG A 88 -2.49 5.20 -2.43
CA ARG A 88 -3.94 5.42 -2.38
C ARG A 88 -4.65 4.36 -1.55
N ALA A 89 -4.34 3.08 -1.77
CA ALA A 89 -4.91 2.00 -0.98
C ALA A 89 -4.56 2.11 0.52
N ALA A 90 -3.33 2.47 0.88
CA ALA A 90 -2.96 2.70 2.28
C ALA A 90 -3.74 3.87 2.91
N ALA A 91 -3.97 4.94 2.15
CA ALA A 91 -4.79 6.07 2.60
C ALA A 91 -6.28 5.68 2.75
N ASP A 92 -6.82 4.91 1.81
CA ASP A 92 -8.20 4.43 1.86
C ASP A 92 -8.45 3.51 3.06
N PHE A 93 -7.50 2.63 3.39
CA PHE A 93 -7.55 1.80 4.59
C PHE A 93 -7.70 2.64 5.87
N ASN A 94 -6.87 3.68 6.01
CA ASN A 94 -6.95 4.59 7.16
C ASN A 94 -8.22 5.43 7.16
N ARG A 95 -8.69 5.87 5.98
CA ARG A 95 -9.94 6.60 5.85
C ARG A 95 -11.10 5.76 6.38
N GLU A 96 -11.20 4.49 5.99
CA GLU A 96 -12.25 3.58 6.49
C GLU A 96 -12.17 3.39 8.00
N LYS A 97 -10.96 3.19 8.53
CA LYS A 97 -10.71 3.09 9.97
C LYS A 97 -11.21 4.32 10.72
N VAL A 98 -10.81 5.52 10.29
CA VAL A 98 -11.20 6.77 10.93
C VAL A 98 -12.71 6.98 10.86
N LEU A 99 -13.34 6.69 9.71
CA LEU A 99 -14.79 6.81 9.57
C LEU A 99 -15.54 5.82 10.46
N SER A 100 -15.05 4.58 10.56
CA SER A 100 -15.64 3.56 11.44
C SER A 100 -15.53 3.98 12.91
N GLN A 101 -14.34 4.41 13.35
CA GLN A 101 -14.11 4.91 14.70
C GLN A 101 -15.02 6.09 15.03
N LEU A 102 -15.05 7.12 14.16
CA LEU A 102 -15.88 8.29 14.35
C LEU A 102 -17.38 7.93 14.41
N GLY A 103 -17.84 7.02 13.55
CA GLY A 103 -19.21 6.54 13.57
C GLY A 103 -19.57 5.84 14.88
N ASN A 104 -18.67 5.02 15.41
CA ASN A 104 -18.84 4.37 16.71
C ASN A 104 -18.86 5.38 17.85
N ASP A 105 -17.96 6.37 17.85
CA ASP A 105 -17.88 7.41 18.86
C ASP A 105 -19.16 8.26 18.89
N ILE A 106 -19.67 8.64 17.71
CA ILE A 106 -20.94 9.38 17.58
C ILE A 106 -22.10 8.52 18.10
N LYS A 107 -22.16 7.23 17.72
CA LYS A 107 -23.20 6.33 18.20
C LYS A 107 -23.18 6.22 19.74
N SER A 108 -22.00 5.97 20.32
CA SER A 108 -21.83 5.91 21.77
C SER A 108 -22.21 7.20 22.48
N ALA A 109 -21.99 8.37 21.87
CA ALA A 109 -22.38 9.66 22.44
C ALA A 109 -23.89 9.93 22.37
N LEU A 110 -24.61 9.34 21.40
CA LEU A 110 -26.05 9.55 21.18
C LEU A 110 -26.94 8.50 21.87
N GLY A 111 -26.41 7.34 22.25
CA GLY A 111 -27.14 6.22 22.87
C GLY A 111 -27.67 5.19 21.89
#